data_AF-A0A832B7E6-F1
#
_entry.id   AF-A0A832B7E6-F1
#
_cell.length_a   1.000
_cell.length_b   1.000
_cell.length_c   1.000
_cell.angle_alpha   90.00
_cell.angle_beta   90.00
_cell.angle_gamma   90.00
#
_symmetry.space_group_name_H-M   'P 1'
#
loop_
_entity.id
_entity.type
_entity.pdbx_description
1 polymer ?
#
loop_
_entity_poly.entity_id
_entity_poly.type
_entity_poly.pdbx_seq_one_letter_code
_entity_poly.pdbx_strand_id
1 'polypeptide(L)' 'DDLVSACAPRRMKVTGQFNVRGGISTTVTAEYP' A
#
# COMPACT_ATOMS: atom_id res chain seq x y z
N ASP A 1 0.31 -8.05 4.42
CA ASP A 1 -0.38 -8.85 5.46
C ASP A 1 -0.03 -8.43 6.89
N ASP A 2 1.22 -8.13 7.22
CA ASP A 2 1.62 -7.77 8.59
C ASP A 2 0.79 -6.65 9.24
N LEU A 3 0.46 -5.60 8.47
CA LEU A 3 -0.40 -4.51 8.93
C LEU A 3 -1.84 -4.98 9.25
N VAL A 4 -2.36 -5.92 8.47
CA VAL A 4 -3.69 -6.51 8.71
C VAL A 4 -3.66 -7.34 9.99
N SER A 5 -2.61 -8.15 10.18
CA SER A 5 -2.45 -8.97 11.38
C SER A 5 -2.27 -8.12 12.65
N ALA A 6 -1.50 -7.04 12.58
CA ALA A 6 -1.23 -6.18 13.73
C ALA A 6 -2.45 -5.33 14.14
N CYS A 7 -3.26 -4.91 13.17
CA CYS A 7 -4.35 -3.94 13.40
C CYS A 7 -5.75 -4.57 13.41
N ALA A 8 -5.91 -5.83 12.99
CA ALA A 8 -7.19 -6.51 12.80
C ALA A 8 -8.28 -5.61 12.19
N PRO A 9 -8.01 -4.93 11.05
CA PRO A 9 -8.90 -3.92 10.51
C PRO A 9 -10.15 -4.55 9.89
N ARG A 10 -11.26 -3.81 9.93
CA ARG A 10 -12.48 -4.18 9.17
C ARG A 10 -12.39 -3.94 7.68
N ARG A 11 -11.51 -3.01 7.26
CA ARG A 11 -11.15 -2.62 5.89
C ARG A 11 -9.82 -1.91 5.97
N MET A 12 -8.94 -2.09 4.99
CA MET A 12 -7.66 -1.38 4.94
C MET A 12 -7.29 -1.02 3.50
N LYS A 13 -6.72 0.17 3.32
CA LYS A 13 -6.12 0.61 2.06
C LYS A 13 -4.72 1.11 2.32
N VAL A 14 -3.74 0.61 1.58
CA VAL A 14 -2.33 1.00 1.68
C VAL A 14 -1.90 1.56 0.34
N THR A 15 -1.40 2.79 0.36
CA THR A 15 -0.87 3.47 -0.82
C THR A 15 0.63 3.70 -0.65
N GLY A 16 1.42 3.05 -1.51
CA GLY A 16 2.87 3.26 -1.59
C GLY A 16 3.20 4.17 -2.78
N GLN A 17 3.74 5.35 -2.51
CA GLN A 17 4.31 6.23 -3.54
C GLN A 17 5.81 5.98 -3.61
N PHE A 18 6.27 5.47 -4.74
CA PHE A 18 7.68 5.15 -4.94
C PHE A 18 8.42 6.29 -5.63
N ASN A 19 9.66 6.50 -5.21
CA ASN A 19 10.55 7.49 -5.81
C ASN A 19 10.79 7.20 -7.28
N VAL A 20 11.04 8.27 -8.03
CA VAL A 20 11.26 8.23 -9.48
C VAL A 20 12.53 7.44 -9.82
N ARG A 21 12.43 6.58 -10.84
CA ARG A 21 13.57 5.85 -11.44
C ARG A 21 13.49 6.00 -12.96
N GLY A 22 14.54 6.53 -13.58
CA GLY A 22 14.57 6.73 -15.05
C GLY A 22 13.46 7.66 -15.57
N GLY A 23 13.03 8.63 -14.76
CA GLY A 23 11.94 9.55 -15.12
C GLY A 23 10.52 9.00 -14.92
N ILE A 24 10.37 7.75 -14.50
CA ILE A 24 9.06 7.12 -14.27
C ILE A 24 8.78 7.04 -12.77
N SER A 25 7.58 7.45 -12.37
CA SER A 25 7.05 7.26 -11.02
C SER A 25 6.03 6.13 -10.99
N THR A 26 5.84 5.52 -9.83
CA THR A 26 4.85 4.46 -9.65
C THR A 26 4.16 4.61 -8.31
N THR A 27 2.84 4.50 -8.33
CA THR A 27 2.00 4.43 -7.13
C THR A 27 1.34 3.06 -7.09
N VAL A 28 1.52 2.34 -5.98
CA VAL A 28 0.90 1.03 -5.76
C VAL A 28 -0.18 1.19 -4.71
N THR A 29 -1.36 0.61 -4.98
CA THR A 29 -2.47 0.55 -4.03
C THR A 29 -2.81 -0.91 -3.73
N ALA A 30 -2.90 -1.25 -2.45
CA ALA A 30 -3.40 -2.53 -1.97
C ALA A 30 -4.61 -2.31 -1.08
N GLU A 31 -5.62 -3.19 -1.20
CA GLU A 31 -6.88 -3.10 -0.45
C GLU A 31 -7.18 -4.44 0.24
N TYR A 32 -7.72 -4.37 1.45
CA TYR A 32 -8.23 -5.49 2.24
C TYR A 32 -9.69 -5.19 2.62
N PRO A 33 -10.62 -6.14 2.36
CA PRO A 33 -12.06 -5.95 2.56
C PRO A 33 -12.50 -5.92 4.03
#